data_AF-A0A7Y4SN23-F1
#
_entry.id   AF-A0A7Y4SN23-F1
#
_cell.length_a   1.000
_cell.length_b   1.000
_cell.length_c   1.000
_cell.angle_alpha   90.00
_cell.angle_beta   90.00
_cell.angle_gamma   90.00
#
_symmetry.space_group_name_H-M   'P 1'
#
loop_
_entity.id
_entity.type
_entity.pdbx_description
1 polymer ?
#
loop_
_entity_poly.entity_id
_entity_poly.type
_entity_poly.pdbx_seq_one_letter_code
_entity_poly.pdbx_strand_id
1 'polypeptide(L)'
;MIHTVRRKTVGRLLISNYDPARLSNEERRSLHEEAQRVPLDSVLVDVRPGFPGSEYPLHGSILLRSMNAIIGFVAKSIEEKMEMMVEPDPRTKTVVRNPARTLEIEESDSKPGDFEFSVLFDGRHYSIRKYPVSQGMVLSWNQEAFAVLSNLFQMTVADLTKYPTPAIAIAK
;
A
#
# COMPACT_ATOMS: atom_id res chain seq x y z
N MET A 1 49.88 17.90 6.13
CA MET A 1 48.79 18.17 5.19
C MET A 1 47.67 17.18 5.54
N ILE A 2 46.51 17.67 6.00
CA ILE A 2 45.40 16.78 6.40
C ILE A 2 44.58 16.50 5.14
N HIS A 3 44.56 15.24 4.70
CA HIS A 3 43.75 14.82 3.56
C HIS A 3 42.43 14.24 4.07
N THR A 4 41.32 14.84 3.65
CA THR A 4 39.98 14.35 3.98
C THR A 4 39.51 13.39 2.90
N VAL A 5 39.33 12.12 3.26
CA VAL A 5 38.80 11.07 2.38
C VAL A 5 37.28 11.01 2.53
N ARG A 6 36.56 10.83 1.42
CA ARG A 6 35.09 10.64 1.40
C ARG A 6 34.75 9.33 0.72
N ARG A 7 33.80 8.57 1.30
CA ARG A 7 33.21 7.37 0.70
C ARG A 7 31.72 7.61 0.48
N LYS A 8 31.21 7.25 -0.69
CA LYS A 8 29.77 7.25 -0.97
C LYS A 8 29.16 5.97 -0.40
N THR A 9 28.11 6.11 0.40
CA THR A 9 27.31 5.00 0.92
C THR A 9 25.93 5.06 0.28
N VAL A 10 25.41 3.91 -0.15
CA VAL A 10 24.03 3.81 -0.64
C VAL A 10 23.11 3.65 0.57
N GLY A 11 22.19 4.59 0.74
CA GLY A 11 21.20 4.55 1.82
C GLY A 11 19.97 3.70 1.47
N ARG A 12 19.05 3.56 2.43
CA ARG A 12 17.72 2.99 2.17
C ARG A 12 16.86 3.96 1.35
N LEU A 13 15.78 3.45 0.77
CA LEU A 13 14.86 4.26 -0.03
C LEU A 13 14.17 5.32 0.85
N LEU A 14 14.11 6.54 0.33
CA LEU A 14 13.43 7.69 0.91
C LEU A 14 12.42 8.20 -0.10
N ILE A 15 11.19 8.42 0.33
CA ILE A 15 10.20 9.21 -0.40
C ILE A 15 10.21 10.61 0.20
N SER A 16 10.57 11.61 -0.60
CA SER A 16 10.61 13.01 -0.17
C SER A 16 10.00 13.92 -1.22
N ASN A 17 9.50 15.07 -0.78
CA ASN A 17 9.04 16.14 -1.66
C ASN A 17 10.13 17.16 -2.04
N TYR A 18 11.35 16.92 -1.58
CA TYR A 18 12.55 17.70 -1.88
C TYR A 18 13.62 16.79 -2.48
N ASP A 19 14.62 17.39 -3.12
CA ASP A 19 15.80 16.68 -3.64
C ASP A 19 16.80 16.38 -2.50
N PRO A 20 17.01 15.11 -2.09
CA PRO A 20 17.91 14.77 -1.00
C PRO A 20 19.37 15.14 -1.30
N ALA A 21 19.75 15.30 -2.57
CA ALA A 21 21.11 15.70 -2.94
C ALA A 21 21.42 17.15 -2.52
N ARG A 22 20.39 17.98 -2.30
CA ARG A 22 20.52 19.37 -1.83
C ARG A 22 20.67 19.49 -0.32
N LEU A 23 20.40 18.41 0.43
CA LEU A 23 20.58 18.38 1.88
C LEU A 23 22.05 18.37 2.27
N SER A 24 22.33 18.92 3.44
CA SER A 24 23.65 18.81 4.08
C SER A 24 24.00 17.33 4.34
N ASN A 25 25.30 17.03 4.45
CA ASN A 25 25.73 15.67 4.81
C ASN A 25 25.19 15.24 6.17
N GLU A 26 25.01 16.19 7.10
CA GLU A 26 24.47 15.93 8.43
C GLU A 26 23.02 15.48 8.37
N GLU A 27 22.19 16.21 7.63
CA GLU A 27 20.78 15.86 7.45
C GLU A 27 20.62 14.52 6.72
N ARG A 28 21.43 14.28 5.67
CA ARG A 28 21.43 12.98 4.97
C ARG A 28 21.85 11.84 5.89
N ARG A 29 22.80 12.06 6.80
CA ARG A 29 23.19 11.07 7.80
C ARG A 29 22.06 10.79 8.78
N SER A 30 21.42 11.83 9.30
CA SER A 30 20.29 11.67 10.23
C SER A 30 19.14 10.86 9.61
N LEU A 31 18.73 11.21 8.38
CA LEU A 31 17.70 10.46 7.65
C LEU A 31 18.12 9.02 7.35
N HIS A 32 19.40 8.80 7.07
CA HIS A 32 19.92 7.45 6.85
C HIS A 32 19.87 6.60 8.12
N GLU A 33 20.30 7.14 9.26
CA GLU A 33 20.26 6.45 10.55
C GLU A 33 18.82 6.15 10.97
N GLU A 34 17.90 7.07 10.73
CA GLU A 34 16.48 6.85 10.98
C GLU A 34 15.91 5.74 10.10
N ALA A 35 16.19 5.78 8.79
CA ALA A 35 15.78 4.72 7.89
C ALA A 35 16.37 3.36 8.29
N GLN A 36 17.54 3.31 8.94
CA GLN A 36 18.12 2.06 9.45
C GLN A 36 17.38 1.48 10.67
N ARG A 37 16.69 2.31 11.45
CA ARG A 37 15.95 1.87 12.66
C ARG A 37 14.63 1.17 12.33
N VAL A 38 14.05 1.43 11.16
CA VAL A 38 12.81 0.80 10.71
C VAL A 38 13.08 -0.55 10.03
N PRO A 39 12.10 -1.45 9.87
CA PRO A 39 12.27 -2.74 9.17
C PRO A 39 12.82 -2.60 7.74
N LEU A 40 13.47 -3.65 7.22
CA LEU A 40 14.06 -3.64 5.86
C LEU A 40 13.02 -3.47 4.76
N ASP A 41 11.82 -3.97 5.01
CA ASP A 41 10.64 -3.86 4.16
C ASP A 41 9.87 -2.56 4.42
N SER A 42 10.52 -1.51 4.92
CA SER A 42 9.90 -0.20 5.09
C SER A 42 10.66 0.89 4.35
N VAL A 43 9.90 1.88 3.88
CA VAL A 43 10.40 3.05 3.18
C VAL A 43 10.18 4.26 4.07
N LEU A 44 11.24 5.02 4.32
CA LEU A 44 11.11 6.28 5.04
C LEU A 44 10.40 7.30 4.15
N VAL A 45 9.50 8.07 4.73
CA VAL A 45 8.79 9.17 4.09
C VAL A 45 9.08 10.45 4.86
N ASP A 46 9.60 11.45 4.16
CA ASP A 46 9.87 12.77 4.71
C ASP A 46 9.36 13.86 3.75
N VAL A 47 8.16 14.35 4.03
CA VAL A 47 7.50 15.45 3.33
C VAL A 47 7.60 16.68 4.22
N ARG A 48 8.34 17.70 3.76
CA ARG A 48 8.62 18.92 4.54
C ARG A 48 7.81 20.13 4.06
N PRO A 49 7.55 21.11 4.94
CA PRO A 49 7.06 22.43 4.57
C PRO A 49 7.96 23.11 3.52
N GLY A 50 7.38 23.91 2.62
CA GLY A 50 8.14 24.75 1.68
C GLY A 50 8.61 24.05 0.39
N PHE A 51 8.17 22.81 0.16
CA PHE A 51 8.40 22.04 -1.06
C PHE A 51 7.06 21.65 -1.71
N PRO A 52 7.02 21.14 -2.96
CA PRO A 52 5.76 20.68 -3.56
C PRO A 52 5.00 19.68 -2.67
N GLY A 53 3.67 19.74 -2.61
CA GLY A 53 2.89 18.85 -1.73
C GLY A 53 3.06 19.10 -0.23
N SER A 54 3.62 20.26 0.15
CA SER A 54 3.86 20.64 1.54
C SER A 54 2.63 21.10 2.30
N GLU A 55 1.45 21.13 1.67
CA GLU A 55 0.19 21.36 2.37
C GLU A 55 -0.03 20.31 3.49
N TYR A 56 0.62 19.15 3.37
CA TYR A 56 0.55 18.05 4.32
C TYR A 56 1.95 17.50 4.65
N PRO A 57 2.73 18.18 5.52
CA PRO A 57 4.00 17.66 5.95
C PRO A 57 3.78 16.33 6.71
N LEU A 58 4.55 15.33 6.33
CA LEU A 58 4.44 13.97 6.86
C LEU A 58 5.86 13.42 7.06
N HIS A 59 6.11 12.93 8.26
CA HIS A 59 7.35 12.24 8.57
C HIS A 59 7.02 10.89 9.20
N GLY A 60 7.50 9.81 8.61
CA GLY A 60 7.18 8.46 9.07
C GLY A 60 7.72 7.38 8.13
N SER A 61 7.20 6.15 8.25
CA SER A 61 7.60 5.06 7.36
C SER A 61 6.38 4.32 6.81
N ILE A 62 6.49 3.86 5.56
CA ILE A 62 5.52 2.99 4.92
C ILE A 62 6.10 1.57 4.96
N LEU A 63 5.39 0.64 5.59
CA LEU A 63 5.73 -0.78 5.54
C LEU A 63 5.30 -1.36 4.18
N LEU A 64 6.27 -1.68 3.34
CA LEU A 64 6.09 -2.45 2.10
C LEU A 64 5.88 -3.92 2.45
N ARG A 65 4.62 -4.30 2.66
CA ARG A 65 4.27 -5.69 2.90
C ARG A 65 4.54 -6.53 1.64
N SER A 66 5.23 -7.66 1.80
CA SER A 66 5.25 -8.72 0.79
C SER A 66 3.82 -9.15 0.44
N MET A 67 3.61 -9.79 -0.71
CA MET A 67 2.29 -10.33 -1.06
C MET A 67 1.67 -11.14 0.09
N ASN A 68 2.49 -11.94 0.79
CA ASN A 68 2.06 -12.70 1.97
C ASN A 68 1.55 -11.82 3.11
N ALA A 69 2.17 -10.66 3.33
CA ALA A 69 1.76 -9.74 4.38
C ALA A 69 0.53 -8.89 3.99
N ILE A 70 0.30 -8.66 2.68
CA ILE A 70 -0.95 -8.09 2.15
C ILE A 70 -2.09 -9.11 2.32
N ILE A 71 -1.88 -10.36 1.89
CA ILE A 71 -2.86 -11.45 2.09
C ILE A 71 -3.14 -11.62 3.58
N GLY A 72 -2.11 -11.65 4.43
CA GLY A 72 -2.26 -11.75 5.87
C GLY A 72 -2.98 -10.55 6.50
N PHE A 73 -2.91 -9.35 5.91
CA PHE A 73 -3.72 -8.22 6.35
C PHE A 73 -5.20 -8.44 6.03
N VAL A 74 -5.51 -8.81 4.79
CA VAL A 74 -6.88 -9.07 4.33
C VAL A 74 -7.51 -10.25 5.09
N ALA A 75 -6.75 -11.32 5.32
CA ALA A 75 -7.23 -12.48 6.08
C ALA A 75 -7.59 -12.11 7.53
N LYS A 76 -6.82 -11.22 8.16
CA LYS A 76 -7.09 -10.77 9.53
C LYS A 76 -8.39 -9.99 9.65
N SER A 77 -8.87 -9.35 8.59
CA SER A 77 -10.14 -8.62 8.65
C SER A 77 -11.39 -9.51 8.58
N ILE A 78 -11.22 -10.81 8.32
CA ILE A 78 -12.32 -11.80 8.36
C ILE A 78 -12.81 -12.02 9.80
N GLU A 79 -11.89 -12.22 10.75
CA GLU A 79 -12.26 -12.58 12.13
C GLU A 79 -11.40 -11.88 13.22
N GLU A 80 -10.09 -11.69 13.01
CA GLU A 80 -9.20 -11.20 14.08
C GLU A 80 -9.30 -9.70 14.36
N LYS A 81 -9.37 -8.89 13.30
CA LYS A 81 -9.28 -7.42 13.35
C LYS A 81 -10.20 -6.81 12.32
N MET A 82 -11.48 -6.73 12.65
CA MET A 82 -12.48 -6.13 11.77
C MET A 82 -12.11 -4.68 11.45
N GLU A 83 -12.10 -4.36 10.16
CA GLU A 83 -11.97 -2.99 9.69
C GLU A 83 -13.25 -2.21 10.01
N MET A 84 -13.09 -0.95 10.38
CA MET A 84 -14.17 -0.07 10.81
C MET A 84 -14.21 1.20 9.98
N MET A 85 -15.39 1.79 9.85
CA MET A 85 -15.55 3.07 9.18
C MET A 85 -14.76 4.13 9.95
N VAL A 86 -13.91 4.86 9.23
CA VAL A 86 -13.18 6.01 9.75
C VAL A 86 -13.70 7.25 9.04
N GLU A 87 -14.13 8.23 9.84
CA GLU A 87 -14.59 9.50 9.31
C GLU A 87 -13.45 10.19 8.55
N PRO A 88 -13.71 10.74 7.35
CA PRO A 88 -12.70 11.46 6.59
C PRO A 88 -12.12 12.60 7.44
N ASP A 89 -10.80 12.73 7.41
CA ASP A 89 -10.15 13.89 8.01
C ASP A 89 -10.64 15.17 7.30
N PRO A 90 -10.99 16.25 8.03
CA PRO A 90 -11.46 17.51 7.42
C PRO A 90 -10.50 18.10 6.37
N ARG A 91 -9.23 17.70 6.38
CA ARG A 91 -8.20 18.10 5.42
C ARG A 91 -8.28 17.33 4.10
N THR A 92 -8.97 16.20 4.05
CA THR A 92 -9.18 15.44 2.81
C THR A 92 -10.26 16.11 1.95
N LYS A 93 -9.97 16.33 0.67
CA LYS A 93 -10.99 16.73 -0.32
C LYS A 93 -12.04 15.61 -0.45
N THR A 94 -13.15 15.91 -1.11
CA THR A 94 -14.24 14.95 -1.37
C THR A 94 -13.70 13.60 -1.86
N VAL A 95 -13.76 12.59 -0.98
CA VAL A 95 -13.39 11.22 -1.31
C VAL A 95 -14.60 10.58 -1.99
N VAL A 96 -14.44 10.20 -3.26
CA VAL A 96 -15.54 9.64 -4.07
C VAL A 96 -15.93 8.24 -3.58
N ARG A 97 -14.97 7.46 -3.04
CA ARG A 97 -15.19 6.10 -2.52
C ARG A 97 -14.31 5.85 -1.29
N ASN A 98 -14.91 5.59 -0.15
CA ASN A 98 -14.23 5.26 1.11
C ASN A 98 -15.01 4.17 1.86
N PRO A 99 -14.94 2.90 1.44
CA PRO A 99 -15.62 1.84 2.17
C PRO A 99 -14.90 1.53 3.48
N ALA A 100 -15.67 1.10 4.47
CA ALA A 100 -15.15 0.73 5.79
C ALA A 100 -14.22 -0.48 5.77
N ARG A 101 -14.25 -1.29 4.70
CA ARG A 101 -13.47 -2.53 4.57
C ARG A 101 -12.69 -2.51 3.26
N THR A 102 -11.44 -2.91 3.32
CA THR A 102 -10.53 -3.00 2.17
C THR A 102 -11.02 -4.01 1.16
N LEU A 103 -11.44 -5.20 1.60
CA LEU A 103 -12.06 -6.25 0.78
C LEU A 103 -12.99 -7.09 1.66
N GLU A 104 -14.26 -7.24 1.27
CA GLU A 104 -15.19 -8.12 2.00
C GLU A 104 -15.12 -9.56 1.48
N ILE A 105 -14.47 -10.40 2.28
CA ILE A 105 -14.47 -11.85 2.13
C ILE A 105 -15.46 -12.42 3.13
N GLU A 106 -16.37 -13.25 2.64
CA GLU A 106 -17.35 -13.99 3.44
C GLU A 106 -16.93 -15.46 3.50
N GLU A 107 -16.92 -16.00 4.70
CA GLU A 107 -16.67 -17.41 4.98
C GLU A 107 -18.00 -18.09 5.36
N SER A 108 -18.30 -19.22 4.72
CA SER A 108 -19.54 -19.97 4.96
C SER A 108 -19.35 -21.48 4.86
N ASP A 109 -20.19 -22.24 5.58
CA ASP A 109 -20.17 -23.72 5.52
C ASP A 109 -20.78 -24.27 4.22
N SER A 110 -21.51 -23.44 3.48
CA SER A 110 -22.15 -23.80 2.21
C SER A 110 -21.94 -22.70 1.18
N LYS A 111 -21.86 -23.07 -0.12
CA LYS A 111 -21.73 -22.11 -1.20
C LYS A 111 -22.86 -21.06 -1.15
N PRO A 112 -22.55 -19.76 -0.98
CA PRO A 112 -23.57 -18.74 -0.86
C PRO A 112 -24.18 -18.42 -2.24
N GLY A 113 -25.49 -18.19 -2.29
CA GLY A 113 -26.28 -18.15 -3.53
C GLY A 113 -26.03 -16.95 -4.44
N ASP A 114 -25.63 -15.80 -3.89
CA ASP A 114 -25.59 -14.50 -4.61
C ASP A 114 -24.17 -14.01 -4.97
N PHE A 115 -23.18 -14.91 -5.00
CA PHE A 115 -21.77 -14.55 -5.17
C PHE A 115 -21.25 -14.92 -6.57
N GLU A 116 -20.41 -14.04 -7.15
CA GLU A 116 -19.81 -14.29 -8.47
C GLU A 116 -18.70 -15.34 -8.41
N PHE A 117 -17.97 -15.36 -7.30
CA PHE A 117 -16.82 -16.22 -7.08
C PHE A 117 -16.91 -16.82 -5.68
N SER A 118 -16.78 -18.15 -5.60
CA SER A 118 -16.69 -18.90 -4.36
C SER A 118 -15.67 -20.01 -4.54
N VAL A 119 -14.74 -20.14 -3.60
CA VAL A 119 -13.71 -21.19 -3.58
C VAL A 119 -13.89 -22.02 -2.32
N LEU A 120 -13.87 -23.34 -2.48
CA LEU A 120 -13.85 -24.29 -1.36
C LEU A 120 -12.39 -24.51 -0.94
N PHE A 121 -12.08 -24.22 0.32
CA PHE A 121 -10.77 -24.47 0.91
C PHE A 121 -10.95 -24.94 2.35
N ASP A 122 -10.31 -26.04 2.72
CA ASP A 122 -10.37 -26.66 4.06
C ASP A 122 -11.80 -26.84 4.60
N GLY A 123 -12.72 -27.28 3.74
CA GLY A 123 -14.12 -27.53 4.10
C GLY A 123 -14.99 -26.27 4.24
N ARG A 124 -14.44 -25.08 4.01
CA ARG A 124 -15.17 -23.80 4.07
C ARG A 124 -15.21 -23.10 2.71
N HIS A 125 -16.30 -22.40 2.45
CA HIS A 125 -16.47 -21.58 1.25
C HIS A 125 -16.04 -20.15 1.52
N TYR A 126 -15.09 -19.65 0.73
CA TYR A 126 -14.67 -18.25 0.74
C TYR A 126 -15.21 -17.56 -0.50
N SER A 127 -15.92 -16.46 -0.29
CA SER A 127 -16.62 -15.74 -1.36
C SER A 127 -16.44 -14.24 -1.22
N ILE A 128 -16.37 -13.51 -2.33
CA ILE A 128 -16.22 -12.05 -2.32
C ILE A 128 -17.57 -11.39 -2.45
N ARG A 129 -17.96 -10.58 -1.47
CA ARG A 129 -19.28 -9.96 -1.45
C ARG A 129 -19.46 -9.01 -2.63
N LYS A 130 -20.55 -9.17 -3.39
CA LYS A 130 -20.98 -8.14 -4.34
C LYS A 130 -21.55 -6.97 -3.54
N TYR A 131 -20.94 -5.80 -3.63
CA TYR A 131 -21.68 -4.58 -3.24
C TYR A 131 -22.86 -4.41 -4.21
N PRO A 132 -24.06 -4.06 -3.73
CA PRO A 132 -25.18 -3.79 -4.61
C PRO A 132 -24.79 -2.68 -5.60
N VAL A 133 -25.12 -2.89 -6.89
CA VAL A 133 -24.88 -1.96 -8.01
C VAL A 133 -25.82 -0.75 -7.93
N SER A 134 -26.16 -0.29 -6.71
CA SER A 134 -27.21 0.70 -6.46
C SER A 134 -26.85 2.13 -6.93
N GLN A 135 -25.76 2.32 -7.68
CA GLN A 135 -25.35 3.62 -8.25
C GLN A 135 -24.75 3.52 -9.67
N GLY A 136 -25.25 2.62 -10.52
CA GLY A 136 -24.89 2.56 -11.95
C GLY A 136 -23.76 1.58 -12.30
N MET A 137 -23.33 1.55 -13.58
CA MET A 137 -22.28 0.66 -14.15
C MET A 137 -20.87 0.96 -13.58
N VAL A 138 -20.70 0.92 -12.27
CA VAL A 138 -19.41 1.06 -11.61
C VAL A 138 -19.11 -0.28 -10.95
N LEU A 139 -17.93 -0.85 -11.22
CA LEU A 139 -17.50 -2.10 -10.61
C LEU A 139 -17.61 -1.99 -9.09
N SER A 140 -18.12 -3.05 -8.46
CA SER A 140 -18.19 -3.10 -7.00
C SER A 140 -16.78 -2.94 -6.43
N TRP A 141 -16.62 -2.18 -5.34
CA TRP A 141 -15.31 -1.91 -4.74
C TRP A 141 -14.50 -3.20 -4.52
N ASN A 142 -15.19 -4.26 -4.07
CA ASN A 142 -14.58 -5.57 -3.84
C ASN A 142 -14.03 -6.23 -5.11
N GLN A 143 -14.68 -6.05 -6.27
CA GLN A 143 -14.15 -6.55 -7.54
C GLN A 143 -12.88 -5.81 -7.96
N GLU A 144 -12.86 -4.48 -7.81
CA GLU A 144 -11.66 -3.67 -8.09
C GLU A 144 -10.51 -4.03 -7.16
N ALA A 145 -10.77 -4.08 -5.85
CA ALA A 145 -9.79 -4.45 -4.84
C ALA A 145 -9.23 -5.86 -5.09
N PHE A 146 -10.10 -6.83 -5.42
CA PHE A 146 -9.68 -8.19 -5.77
C PHE A 146 -8.87 -8.25 -7.06
N ALA A 147 -9.23 -7.48 -8.08
CA ALA A 147 -8.47 -7.41 -9.33
C ALA A 147 -7.06 -6.83 -9.11
N VAL A 148 -6.94 -5.77 -8.30
CA VAL A 148 -5.62 -5.22 -7.91
C VAL A 148 -4.81 -6.26 -7.15
N LEU A 149 -5.41 -6.94 -6.16
CA LEU A 149 -4.74 -7.98 -5.40
C LEU A 149 -4.27 -9.14 -6.30
N SER A 150 -5.09 -9.57 -7.25
CA SER A 150 -4.77 -10.61 -8.24
C SER A 150 -3.62 -10.18 -9.15
N ASN A 151 -3.60 -8.93 -9.61
CA ASN A 151 -2.49 -8.40 -10.41
C ASN A 151 -1.18 -8.36 -9.61
N LEU A 152 -1.23 -7.91 -8.35
CA LEU A 152 -0.07 -7.93 -7.45
C LEU A 152 0.44 -9.35 -7.20
N PHE A 153 -0.47 -10.32 -7.02
CA PHE A 153 -0.12 -11.73 -6.92
C PHE A 153 0.59 -12.23 -8.19
N GLN A 154 0.03 -11.96 -9.36
CA GLN A 154 0.63 -12.39 -10.63
C GLN A 154 2.02 -11.78 -10.84
N MET A 155 2.22 -10.50 -10.51
CA MET A 155 3.53 -9.85 -10.59
C MET A 155 4.56 -10.41 -9.59
N THR A 156 4.12 -11.00 -8.49
CA THR A 156 5.02 -11.56 -7.47
C THR A 156 5.34 -13.04 -7.70
N VAL A 157 4.44 -13.78 -8.35
CA VAL A 157 4.62 -15.20 -8.70
C VAL A 157 5.21 -15.39 -10.10
N ALA A 158 4.97 -14.47 -11.04
CA ALA A 158 5.60 -14.49 -12.35
C ALA A 158 7.06 -14.01 -12.26
N ASP A 159 7.97 -14.77 -12.85
CA ASP A 159 9.37 -14.41 -12.98
C ASP A 159 9.50 -13.08 -13.77
N LEU A 160 9.76 -11.98 -13.05
CA LEU A 160 9.81 -10.60 -13.57
C LEU A 160 10.90 -10.38 -14.62
N THR A 161 11.77 -11.36 -14.86
CA THR A 161 12.76 -11.32 -15.95
C THR A 161 12.14 -11.30 -17.35
N LYS A 162 10.84 -11.62 -17.49
CA LYS A 162 10.15 -11.71 -18.80
C LYS A 162 9.22 -10.55 -19.15
N TYR A 163 8.94 -9.62 -18.23
CA TYR A 163 8.00 -8.52 -18.49
C TYR A 163 8.54 -7.18 -17.98
N PRO A 164 8.54 -6.11 -18.81
CA PRO A 164 8.98 -4.80 -18.37
C PRO A 164 8.01 -4.27 -17.31
N THR A 165 8.58 -3.84 -16.18
CA THR A 165 7.85 -3.24 -15.05
C THR A 165 6.91 -2.13 -15.56
N PRO A 166 5.61 -2.13 -15.20
CA PRO A 166 4.73 -1.05 -15.63
C PRO A 166 5.21 0.27 -15.03
N ALA A 167 5.45 1.26 -15.89
CA ALA A 167 5.73 2.62 -15.46
C ALA A 167 4.45 3.22 -14.87
N ILE A 168 4.35 3.27 -13.55
CA ILE A 168 3.33 4.06 -12.87
C ILE A 168 3.76 5.53 -13.02
N ALA A 169 3.26 6.19 -14.05
CA ALA A 169 3.36 7.63 -14.19
C ALA A 169 2.18 8.29 -13.47
N ILE A 170 2.45 9.21 -12.56
CA ILE A 170 1.44 10.13 -12.03
C ILE A 170 1.15 11.12 -13.15
N ALA A 171 -0.05 11.05 -13.73
CA ALA A 171 -0.51 12.01 -14.71
C ALA A 171 -0.59 13.41 -14.07
N LYS A 172 -0.15 14.41 -14.83
CA LYS A 172 0.03 15.81 -14.42
C LYS A 172 -1.30 16.52 -14.20
#